data_AF-M1VMD1-F1
#
_entry.id   AF-M1VMD1-F1
#
_cell.length_a   1.000
_cell.length_b   1.000
_cell.length_c   1.000
_cell.angle_alpha   90.00
_cell.angle_beta   90.00
_cell.angle_gamma   90.00
#
_symmetry.space_group_name_H-M   'P 1'
#
loop_
_entity.id
_entity.type
_entity.pdbx_description
1 polymer ?
#
loop_
_entity_poly.entity_id
_entity_poly.type
_entity_poly.pdbx_seq_one_letter_code
_entity_poly.pdbx_strand_id
1 'polypeptide(L)'
;MEILAKAVGRRKEAVAQVQIKVGTGQFIINNKPAQEYLQNDFYSLLSVKAPFDVLSISKQTNMASTDLSLTPVQHNLNLDTIVKVKGGGLMGQTEAIRLGISRAICLLATNANLLSNFVDITQNSGEPLPISNTLDIRKQLKDKGYLTQDSRVKERRKYGLKKARKASQYHKR
;
A
#
# COMPACT_ATOMS: atom_id res chain seq x y z
N MET A 1 2.49 -8.12 21.62
CA MET A 1 2.50 -6.94 20.73
C MET A 1 1.25 -6.97 19.87
N GLU A 2 0.48 -5.88 19.91
CA GLU A 2 -0.77 -5.73 19.19
C GLU A 2 -0.53 -5.43 17.70
N ILE A 3 -1.34 -6.03 16.84
CA ILE A 3 -1.26 -5.83 15.39
C ILE A 3 -2.51 -5.05 14.99
N LEU A 4 -2.32 -3.80 14.52
CA LEU A 4 -3.42 -2.90 14.20
C LEU A 4 -4.16 -3.32 12.93
N ALA A 5 -3.40 -3.73 11.92
CA ALA A 5 -3.95 -4.14 10.64
C ALA A 5 -3.07 -5.18 9.97
N LYS A 6 -3.72 -6.10 9.24
CA LYS A 6 -3.07 -7.13 8.43
C LYS A 6 -3.71 -7.13 7.05
N ALA A 7 -2.91 -7.16 6.00
CA ALA A 7 -3.43 -7.27 4.65
C ALA A 7 -2.47 -8.03 3.73
N VAL A 8 -3.00 -8.49 2.61
CA VAL A 8 -2.24 -9.18 1.57
C VAL A 8 -2.34 -8.42 0.27
N GLY A 9 -1.21 -8.23 -0.39
CA GLY A 9 -1.12 -7.75 -1.75
C GLY A 9 -0.51 -8.81 -2.66
N ARG A 10 -0.97 -8.84 -3.91
CA ARG A 10 -0.52 -9.81 -4.92
C ARG A 10 -0.31 -9.10 -6.25
N ARG A 11 0.77 -9.42 -6.95
CA ARG A 11 1.02 -9.00 -8.32
C ARG A 11 1.81 -10.07 -9.05
N LYS A 12 1.31 -10.50 -10.22
CA LYS A 12 1.87 -11.63 -10.95
C LYS A 12 2.02 -12.84 -10.00
N GLU A 13 3.24 -13.31 -9.80
CA GLU A 13 3.59 -14.41 -8.89
C GLU A 13 3.99 -13.94 -7.48
N ALA A 14 4.16 -12.64 -7.27
CA ALA A 14 4.59 -12.08 -5.98
C ALA A 14 3.40 -11.96 -5.00
N VAL A 15 3.65 -12.36 -3.76
CA VAL A 15 2.69 -12.28 -2.65
C VAL A 15 3.36 -11.59 -1.47
N ALA A 16 2.77 -10.49 -1.01
CA ALA A 16 3.22 -9.71 0.13
C ALA A 16 2.18 -9.77 1.26
N GLN A 17 2.61 -10.17 2.45
CA GLN A 17 1.82 -10.09 3.68
C GLN A 17 2.32 -8.92 4.50
N VAL A 18 1.47 -7.93 4.71
CA VAL A 18 1.77 -6.68 5.40
C VAL A 18 1.12 -6.67 6.77
N GLN A 19 1.88 -6.30 7.78
CA GLN A 19 1.41 -6.07 9.14
C GLN A 19 1.79 -4.65 9.57
N ILE A 20 0.81 -3.90 10.07
CA ILE A 20 1.02 -2.57 10.65
C ILE A 20 0.93 -2.70 12.17
N LYS A 21 1.90 -2.12 12.88
CA LYS A 21 1.98 -2.07 14.34
C LYS A 21 2.21 -0.63 14.78
N VAL A 22 1.83 -0.28 16.01
CA VAL A 22 2.27 0.98 16.62
C VAL A 22 3.75 0.88 16.94
N GLY A 23 4.54 1.92 16.66
CA GLY A 23 5.98 1.88 16.89
C GLY A 23 6.73 3.13 16.41
N THR A 24 7.97 2.92 15.98
CA THR A 24 8.96 3.97 15.67
C THR A 24 8.94 4.49 14.23
N GLY A 25 8.17 3.85 13.34
CA GLY A 25 8.19 4.15 11.90
C GLY A 25 9.15 3.26 11.10
N GLN A 26 9.61 2.15 11.68
CA GLN A 26 10.51 1.21 10.99
C GLN A 26 9.78 0.47 9.87
N PHE A 27 10.44 0.38 8.72
CA PHE A 27 9.93 -0.37 7.59
C PHE A 27 10.86 -1.55 7.25
N ILE A 28 10.40 -2.76 7.59
CA ILE A 28 11.17 -4.00 7.50
C ILE A 28 10.51 -4.94 6.48
N ILE A 29 11.29 -5.41 5.51
CA ILE A 29 10.89 -6.41 4.51
C ILE A 29 11.78 -7.64 4.68
N ASN A 30 11.19 -8.80 4.99
CA ASN A 30 11.92 -10.06 5.19
C ASN A 30 13.13 -9.92 6.13
N ASN A 31 12.91 -9.25 7.28
CA ASN A 31 13.91 -8.97 8.32
C ASN A 31 15.04 -8.00 7.91
N LYS A 32 14.98 -7.39 6.73
CA LYS A 32 15.91 -6.34 6.28
C LYS A 32 15.21 -4.99 6.22
N PRO A 33 15.93 -3.87 6.40
CA PRO A 33 15.34 -2.55 6.17
C PRO A 33 14.90 -2.43 4.71
N ALA A 34 13.77 -1.76 4.45
CA ALA A 34 13.18 -1.67 3.12
C ALA A 34 14.16 -1.11 2.07
N GLN A 35 15.01 -0.18 2.47
CA GLN A 35 16.04 0.42 1.62
C GLN A 35 17.08 -0.61 1.13
N GLU A 36 17.58 -1.47 2.02
CA GLU A 36 18.53 -2.54 1.65
C GLU A 36 17.84 -3.62 0.82
N TYR A 37 16.64 -4.06 1.23
CA TYR A 37 15.90 -5.12 0.53
C TYR A 37 15.56 -4.72 -0.92
N LEU A 38 15.13 -3.48 -1.10
CA LEU A 38 14.79 -2.91 -2.42
C LEU A 38 16.03 -2.42 -3.19
N GLN A 39 17.24 -2.75 -2.74
CA GLN A 39 18.50 -2.46 -3.42
C GLN A 39 18.71 -0.96 -3.69
N ASN A 40 18.21 -0.08 -2.81
CA ASN A 40 18.20 1.37 -3.00
C ASN A 40 17.51 1.83 -4.31
N ASP A 41 16.68 1.00 -4.94
CA ASP A 41 15.94 1.41 -6.13
C ASP A 41 14.92 2.50 -5.78
N PHE A 42 15.13 3.70 -6.33
CA PHE A 42 14.32 4.87 -6.06
C PHE A 42 12.85 4.64 -6.42
N TYR A 43 12.57 4.02 -7.56
CA TYR A 43 11.20 3.76 -8.01
C TYR A 43 10.48 2.80 -7.07
N SER A 44 11.18 1.75 -6.63
CA SER A 44 10.62 0.79 -5.68
C SER A 44 10.36 1.42 -4.32
N LEU A 45 11.27 2.25 -3.81
CA LEU A 45 11.07 2.92 -2.53
C LEU A 45 9.90 3.92 -2.57
N LEU A 46 9.83 4.75 -3.60
CA LEU A 46 8.74 5.70 -3.81
C LEU A 46 7.39 4.99 -3.92
N SER A 47 7.35 3.92 -4.72
CA SER A 47 6.17 3.09 -4.92
C SER A 47 5.56 2.60 -3.61
N VAL A 48 6.39 2.21 -2.65
CA VAL A 48 5.93 1.60 -1.41
C VAL A 48 5.60 2.65 -0.35
N LYS A 49 6.23 3.83 -0.41
CA LYS A 49 5.93 4.99 0.44
C LYS A 49 4.64 5.72 0.04
N ALA A 50 4.36 5.79 -1.26
CA ALA A 50 3.20 6.48 -1.85
C ALA A 50 1.83 6.32 -1.13
N PRO A 51 1.42 5.14 -0.62
CA PRO A 51 0.16 5.03 0.12
C PRO A 51 0.16 5.73 1.50
N PHE A 52 1.33 5.88 2.14
CA PHE A 52 1.44 6.61 3.42
C PHE A 52 1.34 8.13 3.22
N ASP A 53 1.74 8.64 2.05
CA ASP A 53 1.61 10.06 1.73
C ASP A 53 0.12 10.50 1.74
N VAL A 54 -0.79 9.60 1.35
CA VAL A 54 -2.24 9.83 1.38
C VAL A 54 -2.73 10.06 2.82
N LEU A 55 -2.24 9.28 3.78
CA LEU A 55 -2.55 9.46 5.20
C LEU A 55 -1.99 10.75 5.80
N SER A 56 -0.90 11.26 5.22
CA SER A 56 -0.24 12.46 5.72
C SER A 56 -0.99 13.71 5.28
N ILE A 57 -1.49 13.71 4.03
CA ILE A 57 -2.33 14.78 3.49
C ILE A 57 -3.61 14.96 4.33
N SER A 58 -4.27 13.87 4.74
CA SER A 58 -5.50 13.97 5.55
C SER A 58 -5.27 14.55 6.95
N LYS A 59 -4.04 14.49 7.48
CA LYS A 59 -3.69 15.11 8.78
C LYS A 59 -3.35 16.59 8.63
N GLN A 60 -2.76 17.01 7.50
CA GLN A 60 -2.34 18.39 7.26
C GLN A 60 -3.50 19.34 6.92
N THR A 61 -4.61 18.85 6.37
CA THR A 61 -5.76 19.71 6.01
C THR A 61 -6.42 20.42 7.20
N ASN A 62 -6.10 20.03 8.44
CA ASN A 62 -6.53 20.75 9.65
C ASN A 62 -5.56 21.85 10.09
N MET A 63 -4.41 22.02 9.42
CA MET A 63 -3.46 23.11 9.63
C MET A 63 -3.36 23.93 8.35
N ALA A 64 -4.18 24.98 8.23
CA ALA A 64 -4.04 25.97 7.17
C ALA A 64 -2.80 26.83 7.46
N SER A 65 -1.70 26.59 6.74
CA SER A 65 -0.65 27.60 6.57
C SER A 65 0.05 27.38 5.23
N THR A 66 -0.16 28.37 4.36
CA THR A 66 0.64 28.71 3.18
C THR A 66 2.13 28.53 3.46
N ASP A 67 2.82 27.67 2.71
CA ASP A 67 4.16 27.92 2.16
C ASP A 67 4.66 26.73 1.33
N LEU A 68 4.95 27.02 0.06
CA LEU A 68 5.44 26.11 -0.95
C LEU A 68 6.94 25.82 -0.74
N SER A 69 7.30 25.12 0.33
CA SER A 69 8.65 24.56 0.49
C SER A 69 8.63 23.04 0.33
N LEU A 70 9.32 22.55 -0.69
CA LEU A 70 9.49 21.12 -0.99
C LEU A 70 10.46 20.46 0.01
N THR A 71 10.22 20.60 1.30
CA THR A 71 10.91 19.79 2.31
C THR A 71 10.20 18.44 2.41
N PRO A 72 10.92 17.30 2.38
CA PRO A 72 10.31 16.01 2.65
C PRO A 72 9.86 16.03 4.12
N VAL A 73 8.59 16.37 4.34
CA VAL A 73 7.94 16.32 5.65
C VAL A 73 8.19 14.92 6.19
N GLN A 74 9.00 14.83 7.24
CA GLN A 74 9.29 13.54 7.85
C GLN A 74 7.96 12.94 8.31
N HIS A 75 7.57 11.85 7.66
CA HIS A 75 6.37 11.10 7.99
C HIS A 75 6.59 10.40 9.33
N ASN A 76 6.51 11.13 10.44
CA ASN A 76 6.49 10.57 11.79
C ASN A 76 5.09 9.97 12.04
N LEU A 77 4.75 8.98 11.23
CA LEU A 77 3.75 8.00 11.59
C LEU A 77 4.46 7.04 12.54
N ASN A 78 4.04 7.03 13.80
CA ASN A 78 4.49 6.08 14.82
C ASN A 78 3.95 4.67 14.50
N LEU A 79 4.19 4.18 13.29
CA LEU A 79 3.67 2.94 12.73
C LEU A 79 4.82 2.14 12.13
N ASP A 80 5.12 1.00 12.73
CA ASP A 80 6.06 0.05 12.15
C ASP A 80 5.34 -0.81 11.11
N THR A 81 5.97 -0.95 9.94
CA THR A 81 5.45 -1.78 8.85
C THR A 81 6.35 -2.99 8.68
N ILE A 82 5.81 -4.18 8.95
CA ILE A 82 6.54 -5.44 8.82
C ILE A 82 5.94 -6.23 7.69
N VAL A 83 6.78 -6.59 6.73
CA VAL A 83 6.34 -7.24 5.49
C VAL A 83 7.09 -8.52 5.25
N LYS A 84 6.34 -9.58 4.98
CA LYS A 84 6.87 -10.86 4.48
C LYS A 84 6.48 -11.03 3.02
N VAL A 85 7.46 -11.18 2.15
CA VAL A 85 7.25 -11.30 0.69
C VAL A 85 7.91 -12.56 0.14
N LYS A 86 7.23 -13.21 -0.80
CA LYS A 86 7.74 -14.32 -1.59
C LYS A 86 7.25 -14.28 -3.05
N GLY A 87 8.01 -14.91 -3.95
CA GLY A 87 7.66 -15.06 -5.36
C GLY A 87 7.95 -13.83 -6.23
N GLY A 88 7.87 -13.99 -7.55
CA GLY A 88 8.13 -12.93 -8.53
C GLY A 88 9.56 -12.38 -8.49
N GLY A 89 9.73 -11.15 -9.00
CA GLY A 89 10.98 -10.37 -8.92
C GLY A 89 10.76 -9.03 -8.22
N LEU A 90 11.81 -8.23 -8.06
CA LEU A 90 11.82 -7.02 -7.23
C LEU A 90 10.62 -6.09 -7.50
N MET A 91 10.42 -5.68 -8.75
CA MET A 91 9.30 -4.79 -9.11
C MET A 91 7.92 -5.41 -8.84
N GLY A 92 7.77 -6.72 -9.09
CA GLY A 92 6.54 -7.44 -8.81
C GLY A 92 6.24 -7.49 -7.30
N GLN A 93 7.29 -7.68 -6.51
CA GLN A 93 7.24 -7.64 -5.06
C GLN A 93 6.88 -6.24 -4.56
N THR A 94 7.60 -5.20 -5.00
CA THR A 94 7.33 -3.79 -4.67
C THR A 94 5.86 -3.42 -4.83
N GLU A 95 5.27 -3.72 -5.98
CA GLU A 95 3.87 -3.38 -6.25
C GLU A 95 2.90 -4.25 -5.45
N ALA A 96 3.24 -5.52 -5.18
CA ALA A 96 2.47 -6.35 -4.26
C ALA A 96 2.48 -5.76 -2.84
N ILE A 97 3.61 -5.23 -2.38
CA ILE A 97 3.72 -4.54 -1.08
C ILE A 97 2.87 -3.27 -1.09
N ARG A 98 2.95 -2.44 -2.14
CA ARG A 98 2.13 -1.22 -2.29
C ARG A 98 0.63 -1.53 -2.14
N LEU A 99 0.15 -2.57 -2.82
CA LEU A 99 -1.25 -3.00 -2.73
C LEU A 99 -1.60 -3.50 -1.31
N GLY A 100 -0.69 -4.25 -0.68
CA GLY A 100 -0.86 -4.73 0.69
C GLY A 100 -0.96 -3.60 1.70
N ILE A 101 -0.08 -2.59 1.62
CA ILE A 101 -0.10 -1.41 2.49
C ILE A 101 -1.40 -0.63 2.30
N SER A 102 -1.80 -0.37 1.06
CA SER A 102 -3.04 0.37 0.76
C SER A 102 -4.28 -0.30 1.35
N ARG A 103 -4.33 -1.63 1.29
CA ARG A 103 -5.41 -2.42 1.93
C ARG A 103 -5.31 -2.38 3.46
N ALA A 104 -4.11 -2.47 4.03
CA ALA A 104 -3.91 -2.39 5.48
C ALA A 104 -4.32 -1.01 6.03
N ILE A 105 -4.03 0.07 5.30
CA ILE A 105 -4.46 1.43 5.65
C ILE A 105 -5.99 1.53 5.63
N CYS A 106 -6.64 0.99 4.61
CA CYS A 106 -8.11 0.97 4.56
C CYS A 106 -8.70 0.19 5.75
N LEU A 107 -8.09 -0.92 6.15
CA LEU A 107 -8.51 -1.71 7.31
C LEU A 107 -8.29 -0.96 8.64
N LEU A 108 -7.15 -0.26 8.75
CA LEU A 108 -6.83 0.55 9.92
C LEU A 108 -7.86 1.66 10.11
N ALA A 109 -8.20 2.35 9.02
CA ALA A 109 -9.21 3.39 9.01
C ALA A 109 -10.58 2.85 9.47
N THR A 110 -11.01 1.68 8.98
CA THR A 110 -12.26 1.05 9.42
C THR A 110 -12.24 0.63 10.89
N ASN A 111 -11.13 0.08 11.38
CA ASN A 111 -11.01 -0.38 12.77
C ASN A 111 -11.03 0.79 13.76
N ALA A 112 -10.39 1.91 13.43
CA ALA A 112 -10.40 3.11 14.26
C ALA A 112 -11.83 3.66 14.44
N ASN A 113 -12.62 3.68 13.37
CA ASN A 113 -14.04 4.08 13.43
C ASN A 113 -14.92 3.11 14.21
N LEU A 114 -14.64 1.81 14.11
CA LEU A 114 -15.41 0.80 14.86
C LEU A 114 -15.22 1.01 16.38
N LEU A 115 -14.00 1.38 16.80
CA LEU A 115 -13.68 1.68 18.19
C LEU A 115 -14.31 3.00 18.69
N SER A 116 -14.36 4.05 17.85
CA SER A 116 -15.02 5.31 18.24
C SER A 116 -16.54 5.16 18.41
N ASN A 117 -17.19 4.37 17.55
CA ASN A 117 -18.64 4.18 17.60
C ASN A 117 -19.13 3.45 18.87
N PHE A 118 -18.25 2.76 19.61
CA PHE A 118 -18.59 2.16 20.90
C PHE A 118 -18.50 3.15 22.08
N VAL A 119 -17.91 4.33 21.89
CA VAL A 119 -17.68 5.34 22.94
C VAL A 119 -18.83 6.37 23.02
N ASP A 120 -19.73 6.42 22.04
CA ASP A 120 -20.77 7.46 21.92
C ASP A 120 -22.07 7.19 22.70
N ILE A 121 -22.09 6.24 23.65
CA ILE A 121 -23.29 5.99 24.48
C ILE A 121 -23.46 7.05 25.59
N THR A 122 -22.45 7.91 25.82
CA THR A 122 -22.52 8.96 26.84
C THR A 122 -21.93 10.27 26.33
N GLN A 123 -22.66 11.01 25.48
CA GLN A 123 -22.74 12.48 25.48
C GLN A 123 -23.89 12.92 24.55
N ASN A 124 -25.08 13.09 25.13
CA ASN A 124 -26.16 13.88 24.54
C ASN A 124 -25.83 15.38 24.75
N SER A 125 -25.25 16.05 23.74
CA SER A 125 -25.47 17.47 23.44
C SER A 125 -24.53 17.97 22.33
N GLY A 126 -25.08 18.19 21.13
CA GLY A 126 -24.54 19.14 20.15
C GLY A 126 -23.42 18.64 19.24
N GLU A 127 -23.67 18.71 17.92
CA GLU A 127 -22.78 18.51 16.78
C GLU A 127 -22.34 17.06 16.46
N PRO A 128 -23.00 16.38 15.49
CA PRO A 128 -22.48 15.13 14.97
C PRO A 128 -21.22 15.39 14.14
N LEU A 129 -20.06 15.12 14.73
CA LEU A 129 -18.76 15.10 14.05
C LEU A 129 -18.80 14.15 12.83
N PRO A 130 -18.14 14.51 11.72
CA PRO A 130 -18.51 14.01 10.41
C PRO A 130 -18.06 12.56 10.21
N ILE A 131 -18.99 11.71 9.79
CA ILE A 131 -18.81 10.31 9.36
C ILE A 131 -17.92 10.18 8.08
N SER A 132 -17.30 11.27 7.62
CA SER A 132 -16.60 11.39 6.32
C SER A 132 -15.19 10.79 6.26
N ASN A 133 -14.51 10.59 7.40
CA ASN A 133 -13.05 10.44 7.36
C ASN A 133 -12.56 9.09 6.77
N THR A 134 -13.34 8.01 6.84
CA THR A 134 -12.92 6.68 6.34
C THR A 134 -13.33 6.39 4.90
N LEU A 135 -14.51 6.85 4.49
CA LEU A 135 -14.97 6.75 3.10
C LEU A 135 -14.05 7.56 2.16
N ASP A 136 -13.55 8.69 2.65
CA ASP A 136 -12.64 9.56 1.91
C ASP A 136 -11.26 8.93 1.67
N ILE A 137 -10.64 8.29 2.66
CA ILE A 137 -9.31 7.66 2.48
C ILE A 137 -9.39 6.55 1.43
N ARG A 138 -10.42 5.71 1.49
CA ARG A 138 -10.60 4.63 0.51
C ARG A 138 -10.82 5.20 -0.90
N LYS A 139 -11.61 6.26 -1.02
CA LYS A 139 -11.85 6.95 -2.29
C LYS A 139 -10.55 7.55 -2.85
N GLN A 140 -9.79 8.29 -2.04
CA GLN A 140 -8.50 8.84 -2.42
C GLN A 140 -7.50 7.76 -2.87
N LEU A 141 -7.42 6.64 -2.16
CA LEU A 141 -6.55 5.51 -2.55
C LEU A 141 -7.01 4.85 -3.86
N LYS A 142 -8.31 4.83 -4.12
CA LYS A 142 -8.89 4.30 -5.36
C LYS A 142 -8.63 5.24 -6.54
N ASP A 143 -8.81 6.54 -6.35
CA ASP A 143 -8.59 7.57 -7.37
C ASP A 143 -7.09 7.61 -7.77
N LYS A 144 -6.17 7.41 -6.81
CA LYS A 144 -4.73 7.24 -7.07
C LYS A 144 -4.36 5.86 -7.63
N GLY A 145 -5.30 4.92 -7.73
CA GLY A 145 -5.09 3.59 -8.31
C GLY A 145 -4.34 2.58 -7.43
N TYR A 146 -4.17 2.84 -6.13
CA TYR A 146 -3.37 1.97 -5.25
C TYR A 146 -4.12 0.72 -4.74
N LEU A 147 -5.44 0.72 -4.81
CA LEU A 147 -6.29 -0.42 -4.40
C LEU A 147 -6.59 -1.41 -5.55
N THR A 148 -6.31 -1.03 -6.80
CA THR A 148 -6.59 -1.85 -7.97
C THR A 148 -5.51 -2.93 -8.13
N GLN A 149 -5.94 -4.19 -8.25
CA GLN A 149 -5.03 -5.31 -8.52
C GLN A 149 -4.85 -5.50 -10.03
N ASP A 150 -3.61 -5.67 -10.47
CA ASP A 150 -3.30 -6.04 -11.85
C ASP A 150 -3.60 -7.52 -12.10
N SER A 151 -4.54 -7.81 -13.00
CA SER A 151 -4.99 -9.16 -13.34
C SER A 151 -4.05 -9.90 -14.30
N ARG A 152 -3.04 -9.23 -14.87
CA ARG A 152 -2.17 -9.82 -15.90
C ARG A 152 -1.32 -10.96 -15.34
N VAL A 153 -1.30 -12.06 -16.09
CA VAL A 153 -0.47 -13.25 -15.84
C VAL A 153 0.29 -13.60 -17.12
N LYS A 154 1.44 -14.28 -16.98
CA LYS A 154 2.25 -14.72 -18.12
C LYS A 154 1.47 -15.74 -18.96
N GLU A 155 1.25 -15.43 -20.24
CA GLU A 155 0.64 -16.35 -21.20
C GLU A 155 1.53 -17.59 -21.42
N ARG A 156 0.92 -18.78 -21.44
CA ARG A 156 1.63 -20.06 -21.66
C ARG A 156 2.18 -20.14 -23.10
N ARG A 157 3.33 -20.80 -23.27
CA ARG A 157 3.87 -21.14 -24.60
C ARG A 157 3.02 -22.21 -25.29
N LYS A 158 2.65 -21.98 -26.55
CA LYS A 158 1.96 -22.97 -27.40
C LYS A 158 2.98 -23.84 -28.14
N TYR A 159 2.61 -25.08 -28.48
CA TYR A 159 3.45 -25.98 -29.26
C TYR A 159 3.70 -25.39 -30.66
N GLY A 160 4.82 -25.74 -31.30
CA GLY A 160 5.22 -25.18 -32.58
C GLY A 160 5.68 -23.70 -32.55
N LEU A 161 5.49 -22.99 -31.43
CA LEU A 161 5.93 -21.59 -31.27
C LEU A 161 7.17 -21.47 -30.35
N LYS A 162 8.03 -20.49 -30.66
CA LYS A 162 9.22 -20.14 -29.86
C LYS A 162 8.85 -19.47 -28.53
N LYS A 163 7.75 -18.71 -28.48
CA LYS A 163 7.20 -18.05 -27.27
C LYS A 163 5.67 -18.18 -27.26
N ALA A 164 4.97 -17.48 -26.35
CA ALA A 164 3.51 -17.49 -26.28
C ALA A 164 2.82 -17.28 -27.65
N ARG A 165 3.32 -16.33 -28.46
CA ARG A 165 2.78 -16.01 -29.79
C ARG A 165 3.82 -16.00 -30.93
N LYS A 166 5.12 -16.06 -30.62
CA LYS A 166 6.19 -15.93 -31.63
C LYS A 166 6.41 -17.24 -32.37
N ALA A 167 6.08 -17.28 -33.67
CA ALA A 167 6.39 -18.39 -34.56
C ALA A 167 7.86 -18.41 -35.00
N SER A 168 8.32 -19.54 -35.51
CA SER A 168 9.56 -19.62 -36.29
C SER A 168 9.39 -18.93 -37.64
N GLN A 169 10.50 -18.52 -38.26
CA GLN A 169 10.49 -18.04 -39.64
C GLN A 169 10.11 -19.22 -40.56
N TYR A 170 9.20 -18.97 -41.50
CA TYR A 170 8.74 -19.95 -42.48
C TYR A 170 9.47 -19.71 -43.81
N HIS A 171 10.01 -20.77 -44.40
CA HIS A 171 10.61 -20.74 -45.74
C HIS A 171 9.68 -21.45 -46.73
N LYS A 172 9.32 -20.74 -47.80
CA LYS A 172 8.57 -21.29 -48.93
C LYS A 172 9.54 -21.96 -49.91
N ARG A 173 9.02 -22.92 -50.69
CA ARG A 173 9.74 -23.55 -51.80
C ARG A 173 9.73 -22.63 -53.01
#